data_AF-A0A1H5NRG1-F1
#
_entry.id   AF-A0A1H5NRG1-F1
#
_cell.length_a   1.000
_cell.length_b   1.000
_cell.length_c   1.000
_cell.angle_alpha   90.00
_cell.angle_beta   90.00
_cell.angle_gamma   90.00
#
_symmetry.space_group_name_H-M   'P 1'
#
loop_
_entity.id
_entity.type
_entity.pdbx_description
1 polymer ?
#
loop_
_entity_poly.entity_id
_entity_poly.type
_entity_poly.pdbx_seq_one_letter_code
_entity_poly.pdbx_strand_id
1 'polypeptide(L)'
;MRPEPNTPDKESNRITVRKEDFARVIDLLSEAARRHGTQVTIGQPESSKLDYGDGAIESETFTFSFHPDQADGTYSPHYLESVNKTNQLFEDWMRVECIRNYAPE
;
A
#
# COMPACT_ATOMS: atom_id res chain seq x y z
N MET A 1 13.07 -8.64 12.60
CA MET A 1 13.02 -7.56 13.62
C MET A 1 11.55 -7.35 13.95
N ARG A 2 11.17 -7.16 15.22
CA ARG A 2 9.78 -6.78 15.53
C ARG A 2 9.60 -5.32 15.11
N PRO A 3 8.48 -4.92 14.49
CA PRO A 3 8.20 -3.50 14.25
C PRO A 3 8.29 -2.75 15.58
N GLU A 4 8.79 -1.52 15.53
CA GLU A 4 8.81 -0.63 16.69
C GLU A 4 7.39 -0.53 17.25
N PRO A 5 7.22 -0.45 18.59
CA PRO A 5 5.90 -0.21 19.15
C PRO A 5 5.40 1.10 18.53
N ASN A 6 4.26 1.04 17.84
CA ASN A 6 3.61 2.13 17.11
C ASN A 6 3.99 2.32 15.62
N THR A 7 4.59 1.33 14.96
CA THR A 7 4.69 1.32 13.48
C THR A 7 3.82 0.21 12.86
N PRO A 8 3.24 0.42 11.67
CA PRO A 8 2.49 -0.62 10.96
C PRO A 8 3.36 -1.87 10.72
N ASP A 9 2.75 -3.07 10.76
CA ASP A 9 3.47 -4.36 10.65
C ASP A 9 4.22 -4.56 9.32
N LYS A 10 3.90 -3.78 8.28
CA LYS A 10 4.58 -3.82 6.98
C LYS A 10 5.09 -2.44 6.60
N GLU A 11 6.41 -2.32 6.53
CA GLU A 11 7.13 -1.14 6.04
C GLU A 11 7.32 -1.17 4.51
N SER A 12 6.72 -2.14 3.80
CA SER A 12 6.70 -2.18 2.33
C SER A 12 5.55 -1.31 1.81
N ASN A 13 5.72 -0.01 1.96
CA ASN A 13 4.82 1.03 1.46
C ASN A 13 4.97 1.27 -0.04
N ARG A 14 5.94 0.62 -0.68
CA ARG A 14 6.25 0.76 -2.10
C ARG A 14 5.57 -0.33 -2.91
N ILE A 15 4.76 0.08 -3.86
CA ILE A 15 4.03 -0.80 -4.77
C ILE A 15 4.51 -0.49 -6.18
N THR A 16 4.90 -1.51 -6.93
CA THR A 16 5.14 -1.43 -8.37
C THR A 16 4.13 -2.33 -9.05
N VAL A 17 3.28 -1.78 -9.91
CA VAL A 17 2.24 -2.52 -10.63
C VAL A 17 2.29 -2.17 -12.10
N ARG A 18 1.57 -2.92 -12.94
CA ARG A 18 1.45 -2.53 -14.35
C ARG A 18 0.72 -1.20 -14.44
N LYS A 19 1.04 -0.43 -15.47
CA LYS A 19 0.40 0.87 -15.72
C LYS A 19 -1.11 0.76 -15.89
N GLU A 20 -1.60 -0.34 -16.48
CA GLU A 20 -3.03 -0.61 -16.63
C GLU A 20 -3.75 -0.85 -15.29
N ASP A 21 -3.06 -1.44 -14.31
CA ASP A 21 -3.60 -1.76 -13.00
C ASP A 21 -3.51 -0.56 -12.03
N PHE A 22 -2.66 0.43 -12.31
CA PHE A 22 -2.34 1.51 -11.37
C PHE A 22 -3.59 2.22 -10.82
N ALA A 23 -4.48 2.69 -11.69
CA ALA A 23 -5.70 3.38 -11.26
C ALA A 23 -6.58 2.47 -10.36
N ARG A 24 -6.67 1.19 -10.71
CA ARG A 24 -7.44 0.21 -9.94
C ARG A 24 -6.83 -0.01 -8.55
N VAL A 25 -5.52 -0.09 -8.46
CA VAL A 25 -4.80 -0.28 -7.19
C VAL A 25 -5.00 0.92 -6.26
N ILE A 26 -4.99 2.14 -6.79
CA ILE A 26 -5.29 3.35 -6.02
C ILE A 26 -6.73 3.31 -5.48
N ASP A 27 -7.69 2.89 -6.29
CA ASP A 27 -9.09 2.73 -5.86
C ASP A 27 -9.22 1.69 -4.74
N LEU A 28 -8.55 0.54 -4.88
CA LEU A 28 -8.55 -0.53 -3.87
C LEU A 28 -7.97 -0.03 -2.54
N LEU A 29 -6.83 0.66 -2.57
CA LEU A 29 -6.21 1.21 -1.37
C LEU A 29 -7.11 2.26 -0.70
N SER A 30 -7.67 3.18 -1.50
CA SER A 30 -8.55 4.25 -1.02
C SER A 30 -9.84 3.68 -0.41
N GLU A 31 -10.43 2.66 -1.03
CA GLU A 31 -11.63 1.99 -0.53
C GLU A 31 -11.33 1.18 0.74
N ALA A 32 -10.18 0.50 0.81
CA ALA A 32 -9.77 -0.23 2.01
C ALA A 32 -9.60 0.74 3.19
N ALA A 33 -8.92 1.87 2.95
CA ALA A 33 -8.72 2.90 3.96
C ALA A 33 -10.06 3.49 4.44
N ARG A 34 -10.98 3.79 3.51
CA ARG A 34 -12.32 4.28 3.83
C ARG A 34 -13.12 3.31 4.70
N ARG A 35 -13.04 2.00 4.45
CA ARG A 35 -13.77 0.98 5.22
C ARG A 35 -13.30 0.84 6.66
N HIS A 36 -12.02 1.07 6.90
CA HIS A 36 -11.42 0.97 8.23
C HIS A 36 -11.21 2.34 8.91
N GLY A 37 -11.66 3.43 8.27
CA GLY A 37 -11.54 4.77 8.82
C GLY A 37 -10.09 5.24 8.95
N THR A 38 -9.19 4.74 8.11
CA THR A 38 -7.77 5.12 8.10
C THR A 38 -7.49 6.19 7.07
N GLN A 39 -6.51 7.03 7.35
CA GLN A 39 -6.06 8.07 6.43
C GLN A 39 -4.77 7.63 5.76
N VAL A 40 -4.78 7.58 4.43
CA VAL A 40 -3.64 7.20 3.61
C VAL A 40 -3.24 8.36 2.70
N THR A 41 -1.93 8.56 2.54
CA THR A 41 -1.36 9.45 1.51
C THR A 41 -0.63 8.61 0.50
N ILE A 42 -0.91 8.86 -0.78
CA ILE A 42 -0.25 8.21 -1.89
C ILE A 42 0.76 9.20 -2.45
N GLY A 43 2.03 8.79 -2.49
CA GLY A 43 3.10 9.53 -3.13
C GLY A 43 2.91 9.59 -4.64
N GLN A 44 3.60 10.54 -5.27
CA GLN A 44 3.55 10.66 -6.72
C GLN A 44 4.10 9.38 -7.38
N PRO A 45 3.38 8.78 -8.34
CA PRO A 45 3.87 7.61 -9.04
C PRO A 45 5.02 7.97 -9.99
N GLU A 46 5.96 7.05 -10.12
CA GLU A 46 7.04 7.07 -11.09
C GLU A 46 6.81 5.98 -12.14
N SER A 47 6.60 6.39 -13.38
CA SER A 47 6.48 5.48 -14.52
C SER A 47 7.85 4.92 -14.89
N SER A 48 7.91 3.64 -15.22
CA SER A 48 9.13 2.98 -15.68
C SER A 48 8.79 1.89 -16.70
N LYS A 49 9.76 1.57 -17.56
CA LYS A 49 9.68 0.42 -18.46
C LYS A 49 10.79 -0.55 -18.13
N LEU A 50 10.46 -1.54 -17.31
CA LEU A 50 11.43 -2.49 -16.75
C LEU A 50 10.98 -3.92 -17.05
N ASP A 51 11.96 -4.82 -17.16
CA ASP A 51 11.72 -6.25 -17.28
C ASP A 51 11.87 -6.89 -15.91
N TYR A 52 10.78 -7.41 -15.38
CA TYR A 52 10.72 -8.09 -14.09
C TYR A 52 10.68 -9.63 -14.25
N GLY A 53 11.07 -10.15 -15.42
CA GLY A 53 11.03 -11.57 -15.76
C GLY A 53 9.82 -12.00 -16.61
N ASP A 54 8.91 -11.07 -16.91
CA ASP A 54 7.74 -11.26 -17.78
C ASP A 54 7.86 -10.51 -19.12
N GLY A 55 9.07 -10.02 -19.43
CA GLY A 55 9.31 -9.09 -20.53
C GLY A 55 9.19 -7.63 -20.08
N ALA A 56 9.57 -6.70 -20.97
CA ALA A 56 9.51 -5.27 -20.67
C ALA A 56 8.05 -4.81 -20.49
N ILE A 57 7.68 -4.49 -19.25
CA ILE A 57 6.36 -3.97 -18.90
C ILE A 57 6.43 -2.47 -18.62
N GLU A 58 5.38 -1.75 -18.98
CA GLU A 58 5.16 -0.40 -18.45
C GLU A 58 4.57 -0.53 -17.06
N SER A 59 5.30 -0.03 -16.07
CA SER A 59 4.96 -0.13 -14.66
C SER A 59 4.87 1.25 -14.01
N GLU A 60 3.98 1.37 -13.03
CA GLU A 60 3.90 2.53 -12.15
C GLU A 60 4.37 2.11 -10.76
N THR A 61 5.33 2.86 -10.22
CA THR A 61 5.83 2.65 -8.86
C THR A 61 5.40 3.81 -7.99
N PHE A 62 4.71 3.53 -6.89
CA PHE A 62 4.30 4.55 -5.93
C PHE A 62 4.57 4.09 -4.51
N THR A 63 4.68 5.05 -3.60
CA THR A 63 4.69 4.79 -2.17
C THR A 63 3.38 5.26 -1.55
N PHE A 64 2.96 4.66 -0.43
CA PHE A 64 1.86 5.18 0.36
C PHE A 64 2.20 5.17 1.85
N SER A 65 1.55 6.00 2.65
CA SER A 65 1.76 6.02 4.10
C SER A 65 0.46 6.32 4.84
N PHE A 66 0.29 5.70 6.00
CA PHE A 66 -0.81 6.03 6.89
C PHE A 66 -0.45 7.25 7.75
N HIS A 67 -1.46 8.06 8.06
CA HIS A 67 -1.31 9.14 9.03
C HIS A 67 -1.64 8.61 10.43
N PRO A 68 -0.78 8.86 11.44
CA PRO A 68 -1.12 8.60 12.83
C PRO A 68 -2.35 9.42 13.25
N ASP A 69 -3.18 8.84 14.12
CA ASP A 69 -4.39 9.50 14.62
C ASP A 69 -4.11 10.40 15.84
N GLN A 70 -3.00 10.18 16.55
CA GLN A 70 -2.65 10.95 17.73
C GLN A 70 -1.84 12.20 17.36
N ALA A 71 -2.07 13.30 18.09
CA ALA A 71 -1.43 14.59 17.85
C ALA A 71 0.09 14.60 18.10
N ASP A 72 0.61 13.61 18.83
CA ASP A 72 2.04 13.40 19.05
C ASP A 72 2.71 12.63 17.89
N GLY A 73 1.96 12.30 16.84
CA GLY A 73 2.46 11.57 15.68
C GLY A 73 2.51 10.06 15.88
N THR A 74 1.85 9.52 16.91
CA THR A 74 1.78 8.07 17.17
C THR A 74 0.42 7.47 16.81
N TYR A 75 0.39 6.14 16.65
CA TYR A 75 -0.83 5.40 16.38
C TYR A 75 -1.43 4.91 17.69
N SER A 76 -2.69 5.23 17.95
CA SER A 76 -3.40 4.62 19.06
C SER A 76 -3.60 3.12 18.78
N PRO A 77 -3.62 2.24 19.80
CA PRO A 77 -3.68 0.79 19.58
C PRO A 77 -4.86 0.33 18.71
N HIS A 78 -6.02 0.97 18.86
CA HIS A 78 -7.21 0.68 18.06
C HIS A 78 -7.06 1.16 16.60
N TYR A 79 -6.42 2.30 16.39
CA TYR A 79 -6.15 2.80 15.05
C TYR A 79 -5.06 1.99 14.34
N LEU A 80 -4.03 1.53 15.07
CA LEU A 80 -3.03 0.60 14.55
C LEU A 80 -3.66 -0.72 14.07
N GLU A 81 -4.61 -1.28 14.83
CA GLU A 81 -5.38 -2.45 14.38
C GLU A 81 -6.15 -2.17 13.08
N SER A 82 -6.70 -0.96 12.94
CA SER A 82 -7.43 -0.52 11.74
C SER A 82 -6.50 -0.36 10.54
N VAL A 83 -5.29 0.16 10.74
CA VAL A 83 -4.23 0.24 9.71
C VAL A 83 -3.81 -1.15 9.26
N ASN A 84 -3.57 -2.06 10.19
CA ASN A 84 -3.22 -3.45 9.87
C ASN A 84 -4.33 -4.16 9.09
N LYS A 85 -5.60 -3.96 9.47
CA LYS A 85 -6.76 -4.49 8.71
C LYS A 85 -6.87 -3.86 7.33
N THR A 86 -6.56 -2.58 7.18
CA THR A 86 -6.52 -1.89 5.88
C THR A 86 -5.50 -2.54 4.96
N ASN A 87 -4.27 -2.74 5.44
CA ASN A 87 -3.21 -3.39 4.68
C ASN A 87 -3.60 -4.81 4.27
N GLN A 88 -4.14 -5.59 5.19
CA GLN A 88 -4.58 -6.95 4.91
C GLN A 88 -5.68 -6.99 3.84
N LEU A 89 -6.70 -6.14 3.97
CA LEU A 89 -7.79 -6.06 2.99
C LEU A 89 -7.31 -5.64 1.60
N PHE A 90 -6.40 -4.67 1.55
CA PHE A 90 -5.79 -4.21 0.31
C PHE A 90 -4.99 -5.33 -0.38
N GLU A 91 -4.14 -6.05 0.36
CA GLU A 91 -3.37 -7.19 -0.16
C GLU A 91 -4.29 -8.32 -0.64
N ASP A 92 -5.35 -8.62 0.11
CA ASP A 92 -6.34 -9.62 -0.27
C ASP A 92 -7.05 -9.25 -1.58
N TRP A 93 -7.41 -7.97 -1.76
CA TRP A 93 -8.02 -7.50 -3.01
C TRP A 93 -7.07 -7.52 -4.20
N MET A 94 -5.82 -7.09 -4.02
CA MET A 94 -4.80 -7.23 -5.07
C MET A 94 -4.66 -8.69 -5.50
N ARG A 95 -4.64 -9.62 -4.53
CA ARG A 95 -4.55 -11.06 -4.80
C ARG A 95 -5.78 -11.59 -5.54
N VAL A 96 -6.99 -11.20 -5.13
CA VAL A 96 -8.25 -11.60 -5.78
C VAL A 96 -8.31 -11.10 -7.22
N GLU A 97 -7.83 -9.89 -7.49
CA GLU A 97 -7.77 -9.31 -8.84
C GLU A 97 -6.53 -9.75 -9.63
N CYS A 98 -5.70 -10.64 -9.08
CA CYS A 98 -4.47 -11.12 -9.71
C CYS A 98 -3.47 -10.01 -10.07
N ILE A 99 -3.52 -8.89 -9.32
CA ILE A 99 -2.59 -7.78 -9.47
C ILE A 99 -1.32 -8.11 -8.69
N ARG A 100 -0.19 -8.13 -9.40
CA ARG A 100 1.13 -8.45 -8.84
C ARG A 100 1.86 -7.17 -8.42
N ASN A 101 2.41 -7.16 -7.20
CA ASN A 101 3.42 -6.18 -6.81
C ASN A 101 4.80 -6.65 -7.30
N TYR A 102 5.46 -5.83 -8.11
CA TYR A 102 6.79 -6.04 -8.66
C TYR A 102 7.90 -5.30 -7.88
N ALA A 103 7.55 -4.54 -6.84
CA ALA A 103 8.54 -3.88 -6.01
C ALA A 103 9.39 -4.94 -5.29
N PRO A 104 10.70 -4.72 -5.11
CA PRO A 104 11.52 -5.63 -4.31
C PRO A 104 10.98 -5.67 -2.87
N GLU A 105 10.83 -6.88 -2.33
CA GLU A 105 10.44 -7.13 -0.92
C GLU A 105 11.49 -6.62 0.07
#